data_AF-A0A8T0QTK7-F1
#
_entry.id   AF-A0A8T0QTK7-F1
#
_cell.length_a   1.000
_cell.length_b   1.000
_cell.length_c   1.000
_cell.angle_alpha   90.00
_cell.angle_beta   90.00
_cell.angle_gamma   90.00
#
_symmetry.space_group_name_H-M   'P 1'
#
loop_
_entity.id
_entity.type
_entity.pdbx_description
1 polymer ?
#
loop_
_entity_poly.entity_id
_entity_poly.type
_entity_poly.pdbx_seq_one_letter_code
_entity_poly.pdbx_strand_id
1 'polypeptide(L)'
;MGTQPPENHSTAKDERSAREKAIDDWLPITSSRNAKWWYSAFHNVTAMVGAGVLSLPYAMSELGWGPGIAVLIISWVVTLYTLWQMVEMHEMVPGKRFDRYHELGQHAFGEKLGLWIVVPQQLIVEVGVNIVYMVTGGKSLKKFHDVICDGKCKDIKLTYFIMIFASVHFVLSQLPNFNSISGVSLAAAVMSLSYSTIAWGASVDKGKLQDVDYHLRATTTPGKVFGFFGALGDVAFAYAGHNVVLEIQATIPSTPEKPSKKPMWKGVIVAYIVVALCYFPVALIGYWAFGNKVDDNILITLNNPKWLIALANMMVVIHVIGSYQIYAMPVFDMIETVLVKKLGFPPGLTLRLISRTVYVALTMFIAITFPFFGGLLGFFGGFAFAPTTYFVSSHQSIYAFHFHL
;
A
#
# COMPACT_ATOMS: atom_id res chain seq x y z
N MET A 1 -20.06 -37.48 -54.16
CA MET A 1 -19.75 -36.16 -53.57
C MET A 1 -20.21 -36.21 -52.12
N GLY A 2 -19.27 -36.41 -51.18
CA GLY A 2 -19.58 -36.30 -49.74
C GLY A 2 -19.43 -34.85 -49.33
N THR A 3 -20.52 -34.24 -48.84
CA THR A 3 -20.52 -32.92 -48.22
C THR A 3 -19.79 -33.01 -46.87
N GLN A 4 -18.63 -32.38 -46.75
CA GLN A 4 -18.01 -32.13 -45.45
C GLN A 4 -18.94 -31.22 -44.63
N PRO A 5 -19.21 -31.53 -43.35
CA PRO A 5 -19.95 -30.63 -42.47
C PRO A 5 -19.13 -29.34 -42.25
N PRO A 6 -19.79 -28.18 -42.07
CA PRO A 6 -19.08 -26.93 -41.82
C PRO A 6 -18.25 -27.04 -40.54
N GLU A 7 -16.98 -26.68 -40.62
CA GLU A 7 -16.02 -26.80 -39.52
C GLU A 7 -16.48 -26.05 -38.27
N ASN A 8 -16.41 -26.74 -37.12
CA ASN A 8 -16.71 -26.31 -35.74
C ASN A 8 -15.84 -25.14 -35.20
N HIS A 9 -15.19 -24.37 -36.08
CA HIS A 9 -14.23 -23.34 -35.70
C HIS A 9 -14.87 -22.08 -35.10
N SER A 10 -16.12 -21.73 -35.43
CA SER A 10 -16.82 -20.57 -34.84
C SER A 10 -17.27 -20.85 -33.41
N THR A 11 -17.91 -22.00 -33.16
CA THR A 11 -18.43 -22.41 -31.86
C THR A 11 -17.32 -22.54 -30.81
N ALA A 12 -16.19 -23.15 -31.17
CA ALA A 12 -15.05 -23.30 -30.27
C ALA A 12 -14.36 -21.95 -29.92
N LYS A 13 -14.37 -20.99 -30.86
CA LYS A 13 -13.83 -19.64 -30.65
C LYS A 13 -14.75 -18.81 -29.75
N ASP A 14 -16.06 -18.93 -29.94
CA ASP A 14 -17.07 -18.26 -29.12
C ASP A 14 -17.09 -18.82 -27.69
N GLU A 15 -16.97 -20.14 -27.51
CA GLU A 15 -16.84 -20.78 -26.18
C GLU A 15 -15.56 -20.37 -25.46
N ARG A 16 -14.42 -20.30 -26.17
CA ARG A 16 -13.16 -19.83 -25.60
C ARG A 16 -13.27 -18.37 -25.16
N SER A 17 -13.88 -17.51 -25.98
CA SER A 17 -14.11 -16.11 -25.64
C SER A 17 -15.07 -15.96 -24.44
N ALA A 18 -16.11 -16.78 -24.36
CA ALA A 18 -17.04 -16.78 -23.24
C ALA A 18 -16.37 -17.24 -21.93
N ARG A 19 -15.50 -18.26 -22.00
CA ARG A 19 -14.72 -18.74 -20.86
C ARG A 19 -13.72 -17.69 -20.37
N GLU A 20 -13.00 -17.04 -21.27
CA GLU A 20 -12.05 -15.97 -20.92
C GLU A 20 -12.78 -14.81 -20.23
N LYS A 21 -13.93 -14.40 -20.78
CA LYS A 21 -14.78 -13.38 -20.16
C LYS A 21 -15.28 -13.78 -18.77
N ALA A 22 -15.76 -15.02 -18.59
CA ALA A 22 -16.23 -15.51 -17.30
C ALA A 22 -15.12 -15.54 -16.23
N ILE A 23 -13.88 -15.82 -16.63
CA ILE A 23 -12.72 -15.77 -15.74
C ILE A 23 -12.43 -14.31 -15.35
N ASP A 24 -12.44 -13.39 -16.30
CA ASP A 24 -12.21 -11.97 -16.02
C ASP A 24 -13.33 -11.39 -15.15
N ASP A 25 -14.60 -11.74 -15.38
CA ASP A 25 -15.72 -11.34 -14.52
C ASP A 25 -15.65 -11.95 -13.11
N TRP A 26 -14.83 -12.98 -12.91
CA TRP A 26 -14.59 -13.60 -11.61
C TRP A 26 -13.35 -13.04 -10.89
N LEU A 27 -12.35 -12.53 -11.61
CA LEU A 27 -11.09 -12.10 -11.01
C LEU A 27 -11.26 -10.84 -10.11
N PRO A 28 -10.45 -10.70 -9.04
CA PRO A 28 -10.64 -9.64 -8.03
C PRO A 28 -10.65 -8.22 -8.59
N ILE A 29 -9.82 -7.90 -9.59
CA ILE A 29 -9.73 -6.55 -10.15
C ILE A 29 -10.89 -6.27 -11.13
N THR A 30 -11.21 -7.25 -11.98
CA THR A 30 -12.10 -7.07 -13.13
C THR A 30 -13.57 -7.41 -12.85
N SER A 31 -13.86 -8.13 -11.77
CA SER A 31 -15.23 -8.58 -11.41
C SER A 31 -16.24 -7.47 -11.11
N SER A 32 -15.81 -6.22 -10.87
CA SER A 32 -16.75 -5.15 -10.57
C SER A 32 -16.23 -3.75 -10.94
N ARG A 33 -16.95 -3.08 -11.86
CA ARG A 33 -16.58 -1.75 -12.39
C ARG A 33 -17.61 -0.66 -12.10
N ASN A 34 -18.09 -0.60 -10.86
CA ASN A 34 -19.13 0.33 -10.43
C ASN A 34 -18.62 1.42 -9.46
N ALA A 35 -17.30 1.57 -9.32
CA ALA A 35 -16.73 2.51 -8.35
C ALA A 35 -16.97 3.96 -8.77
N LYS A 36 -17.30 4.79 -7.77
CA LYS A 36 -17.52 6.24 -7.96
C LYS A 36 -16.21 6.99 -7.71
N TRP A 37 -16.10 8.25 -8.17
CA TRP A 37 -14.84 9.02 -8.04
C TRP A 37 -14.35 9.17 -6.58
N TRP A 38 -15.25 9.19 -5.60
CA TRP A 38 -14.84 9.26 -4.19
C TRP A 38 -14.34 7.93 -3.63
N TYR A 39 -14.62 6.81 -4.31
CA TYR A 39 -14.07 5.50 -3.95
C TYR A 39 -12.57 5.49 -4.20
N SER A 40 -12.12 6.02 -5.34
CA SER A 40 -10.68 6.17 -5.56
C SER A 40 -10.04 7.10 -4.55
N ALA A 41 -10.73 8.15 -4.07
CA ALA A 41 -10.18 9.02 -3.03
C ALA A 41 -9.86 8.24 -1.74
N PHE A 42 -10.82 7.53 -1.15
CA PHE A 42 -10.56 6.80 0.09
C PHE A 42 -9.69 5.56 -0.10
N HIS A 43 -9.75 4.88 -1.26
CA HIS A 43 -8.84 3.78 -1.57
C HIS A 43 -7.38 4.26 -1.68
N ASN A 44 -7.13 5.38 -2.37
CA ASN A 44 -5.80 5.99 -2.42
C ASN A 44 -5.34 6.50 -1.06
N VAL A 45 -6.21 7.17 -0.26
CA VAL A 45 -5.86 7.57 1.11
C VAL A 45 -5.48 6.34 1.96
N THR A 46 -6.24 5.26 1.84
CA THR A 46 -5.98 4.01 2.58
C THR A 46 -4.66 3.37 2.15
N ALA A 47 -4.37 3.36 0.84
CA ALA A 47 -3.14 2.79 0.29
C ALA A 47 -1.91 3.61 0.69
N MET A 48 -2.02 4.94 0.67
CA MET A 48 -0.91 5.84 0.91
C MET A 48 -0.69 6.07 2.41
N VAL A 49 -1.70 6.58 3.12
CA VAL A 49 -1.61 7.01 4.53
C VAL A 49 -1.63 5.82 5.49
N GLY A 50 -0.56 5.01 5.41
CA GLY A 50 -0.36 3.79 6.20
C GLY A 50 0.73 3.90 7.25
N ALA A 51 1.31 2.76 7.62
CA ALA A 51 2.36 2.66 8.62
C ALA A 51 3.54 3.64 8.43
N GLY A 52 3.85 4.03 7.18
CA GLY A 52 4.96 4.94 6.89
C GLY A 52 4.83 6.32 7.50
N VAL A 53 3.62 6.87 7.70
CA VAL A 53 3.47 8.20 8.34
C VAL A 53 4.00 8.19 9.78
N LEU A 54 3.90 7.05 10.47
CA LEU A 54 4.31 6.90 11.85
C LEU A 54 5.85 6.92 12.02
N SER A 55 6.60 6.60 10.96
CA SER A 55 8.06 6.62 10.93
C SER A 55 8.66 7.91 10.40
N LEU A 56 7.87 8.81 9.78
CA LEU A 56 8.42 10.06 9.23
C LEU A 56 9.17 10.92 10.27
N PRO A 57 8.74 11.04 11.54
CA PRO A 57 9.52 11.73 12.56
C PRO A 57 10.88 11.07 12.80
N TYR A 58 10.93 9.74 12.77
CA TYR A 58 12.17 8.98 12.87
C TYR A 58 13.07 9.22 11.67
N ALA A 59 12.53 9.19 10.45
CA ALA A 59 13.28 9.52 9.24
C ALA A 59 13.88 10.93 9.32
N MET A 60 13.12 11.92 9.83
CA MET A 60 13.63 13.27 10.08
C MET A 60 14.80 13.30 11.07
N SER A 61 14.83 12.41 12.06
CA SER A 61 15.92 12.34 13.03
C SER A 61 17.23 11.75 12.49
N GLU A 62 17.15 11.02 11.39
CA GLU A 62 18.30 10.48 10.64
C GLU A 62 18.75 11.41 9.49
N LEU A 63 17.84 12.23 8.96
CA LEU A 63 18.12 13.20 7.88
C LEU A 63 18.49 14.59 8.40
N GLY A 64 18.01 14.97 9.58
CA GLY A 64 18.03 16.33 10.09
C GLY A 64 17.03 17.26 9.41
N TRP A 65 16.91 18.49 9.91
CA TRP A 65 15.91 19.46 9.43
C TRP A 65 16.02 19.80 7.94
N GLY A 66 17.19 20.23 7.48
CA GLY A 66 17.38 20.70 6.09
C GLY A 66 17.13 19.59 5.07
N PRO A 67 17.94 18.51 5.07
CA PRO A 67 17.74 17.38 4.15
C PRO A 67 16.38 16.71 4.35
N GLY A 68 15.89 16.57 5.58
CA GLY A 68 14.60 15.96 5.86
C GLY A 68 13.42 16.71 5.24
N ILE A 69 13.34 18.03 5.42
CA ILE A 69 12.31 18.86 4.78
C ILE A 69 12.41 18.78 3.25
N ALA A 70 13.62 18.88 2.71
CA ALA A 70 13.84 18.81 1.26
C ALA A 70 13.35 17.48 0.70
N VAL A 71 13.71 16.36 1.33
CA VAL A 71 13.27 15.02 0.93
C VAL A 71 11.74 14.88 1.04
N LEU A 72 11.10 15.37 2.11
CA LEU A 72 9.63 15.32 2.24
C LEU A 72 8.92 16.08 1.10
N ILE A 73 9.37 17.29 0.79
CA ILE A 73 8.78 18.13 -0.27
C ILE A 73 9.02 17.50 -1.64
N ILE A 74 10.26 17.12 -1.94
CA ILE A 74 10.62 16.51 -3.22
C ILE A 74 9.85 15.21 -3.41
N SER A 75 9.80 14.33 -2.40
CA SER A 75 9.03 13.10 -2.47
C SER A 75 7.56 13.37 -2.72
N TRP A 76 6.93 14.32 -2.01
CA TRP A 76 5.52 14.66 -2.24
C TRP A 76 5.24 15.16 -3.66
N VAL A 77 6.08 16.05 -4.19
CA VAL A 77 5.93 16.59 -5.56
C VAL A 77 6.16 15.51 -6.62
N VAL A 78 7.26 14.76 -6.51
CA VAL A 78 7.61 13.74 -7.49
C VAL A 78 6.61 12.60 -7.48
N THR A 79 6.18 12.14 -6.30
CA THR A 79 5.20 11.06 -6.21
C THR A 79 3.84 11.47 -6.77
N LEU A 80 3.39 12.72 -6.55
CA LEU A 80 2.16 13.24 -7.18
C LEU A 80 2.28 13.25 -8.70
N TYR A 81 3.42 13.69 -9.22
CA TYR A 81 3.68 13.70 -10.65
C TYR A 81 3.74 12.30 -11.24
N THR A 82 4.44 11.35 -10.62
CA THR A 82 4.50 9.97 -11.15
C THR A 82 3.16 9.25 -11.04
N LEU A 83 2.34 9.57 -10.03
CA LEU A 83 0.99 9.02 -9.92
C LEU A 83 0.05 9.61 -10.98
N TRP A 84 0.21 10.89 -11.33
CA TRP A 84 -0.48 11.49 -12.48
C TRP A 84 -0.16 10.75 -13.78
N GLN A 85 1.12 10.46 -14.02
CA GLN A 85 1.55 9.70 -15.20
C GLN A 85 0.85 8.34 -15.27
N MET A 86 0.77 7.61 -14.15
CA MET A 86 0.03 6.32 -14.10
C MET A 86 -1.44 6.47 -14.48
N VAL A 87 -2.11 7.50 -13.95
CA VAL A 87 -3.54 7.74 -14.23
C VAL A 87 -3.79 8.01 -15.72
N GLU A 88 -2.91 8.78 -16.37
CA GLU A 88 -2.99 9.04 -17.81
C GLU A 88 -2.65 7.80 -18.64
N MET A 89 -1.65 7.02 -18.22
CA MET A 89 -1.20 5.80 -18.92
C MET A 89 -2.21 4.66 -18.88
N HIS A 90 -3.13 4.62 -17.92
CA HIS A 90 -4.15 3.56 -17.83
C HIS A 90 -4.98 3.40 -19.12
N GLU A 91 -5.20 4.48 -19.87
CA GLU A 91 -6.04 4.52 -21.08
C GLU A 91 -5.36 5.26 -22.24
N MET A 92 -4.02 5.23 -22.29
CA MET A 92 -3.25 5.96 -23.30
C MET A 92 -3.42 5.41 -24.72
N VAL A 93 -3.76 4.12 -24.86
CA VAL A 93 -4.01 3.48 -26.16
C VAL A 93 -5.53 3.44 -26.40
N PRO A 94 -6.04 4.03 -27.51
CA PRO A 94 -7.46 3.98 -27.82
C PRO A 94 -8.01 2.56 -27.83
N GLY A 95 -9.06 2.31 -27.03
CA GLY A 95 -9.73 1.01 -26.94
C GLY A 95 -9.05 -0.03 -26.02
N LYS A 96 -7.92 0.28 -25.38
CA LYS A 96 -7.25 -0.59 -24.41
C LYS A 96 -7.13 0.06 -23.04
N ARG A 97 -7.49 -0.68 -21.99
CA ARG A 97 -7.25 -0.32 -20.60
C ARG A 97 -6.13 -1.20 -20.05
N PHE A 98 -5.19 -0.59 -19.34
CA PHE A 98 -4.18 -1.31 -18.56
C PHE A 98 -4.68 -1.43 -17.13
N ASP A 99 -5.48 -2.45 -16.86
CA ASP A 99 -6.17 -2.61 -15.58
C ASP A 99 -5.23 -3.12 -14.47
N ARG A 100 -4.04 -3.60 -14.85
CA ARG A 100 -3.01 -4.13 -13.94
C ARG A 100 -1.67 -3.46 -14.19
N TYR A 101 -0.92 -3.25 -13.12
CA TYR A 101 0.38 -2.60 -13.20
C TYR A 101 1.38 -3.33 -14.09
N HIS A 102 1.39 -4.67 -14.06
CA HIS A 102 2.23 -5.47 -14.95
C HIS A 102 1.85 -5.35 -16.43
N GLU A 103 0.58 -5.07 -16.79
CA GLU A 103 0.16 -4.93 -18.19
C GLU A 103 0.74 -3.66 -18.82
N LEU A 104 0.78 -2.57 -18.05
CA LEU A 104 1.46 -1.34 -18.47
C LEU A 104 2.97 -1.58 -18.63
N GLY A 105 3.57 -2.33 -17.70
CA GLY A 105 4.97 -2.75 -17.79
C GLY A 105 5.28 -3.55 -19.05
N GLN A 106 4.42 -4.50 -19.43
CA GLN A 106 4.55 -5.29 -20.65
C GLN A 106 4.40 -4.44 -21.91
N HIS A 107 3.58 -3.40 -21.86
CA HIS A 107 3.44 -2.47 -22.97
C HIS A 107 4.70 -1.60 -23.14
N ALA A 108 5.21 -1.05 -22.04
CA ALA A 108 6.36 -0.14 -22.07
C ALA A 108 7.70 -0.85 -22.37
N PHE A 109 7.92 -2.04 -21.81
CA PHE A 109 9.21 -2.76 -21.90
C PHE A 109 9.16 -4.01 -22.77
N GLY A 110 8.01 -4.34 -23.36
CA GLY A 110 7.77 -5.56 -24.12
C GLY A 110 7.27 -6.74 -23.27
N GLU A 111 6.63 -7.72 -23.92
CA GLU A 111 5.83 -8.76 -23.23
C GLU A 111 6.61 -9.58 -22.20
N LYS A 112 7.86 -9.95 -22.50
CA LYS A 112 8.70 -10.77 -21.62
C LYS A 112 9.45 -9.92 -20.60
N LEU A 113 10.16 -8.89 -21.06
CA LEU A 113 11.00 -8.07 -20.20
C LEU A 113 10.17 -7.26 -19.21
N GLY A 114 9.01 -6.74 -19.63
CA GLY A 114 8.07 -6.05 -18.75
C GLY A 114 7.57 -6.91 -17.61
N LEU A 115 7.24 -8.20 -17.86
CA LEU A 115 6.89 -9.13 -16.78
C LEU A 115 8.04 -9.35 -15.81
N TRP A 116 9.24 -9.64 -16.31
CA TRP A 116 10.40 -9.95 -15.47
C TRP A 116 10.87 -8.77 -14.61
N ILE A 117 10.67 -7.54 -15.06
CA ILE A 117 10.99 -6.34 -14.28
C ILE A 117 9.86 -6.03 -13.29
N VAL A 118 8.62 -5.94 -13.78
CA VAL A 118 7.51 -5.36 -13.01
C VAL A 118 6.92 -6.32 -11.99
N VAL A 119 6.71 -7.59 -12.36
CA VAL A 119 6.04 -8.55 -11.47
C VAL A 119 6.81 -8.80 -10.17
N PRO A 120 8.13 -9.08 -10.18
CA PRO A 120 8.87 -9.28 -8.95
C PRO A 120 8.83 -8.03 -8.06
N GLN A 121 9.00 -6.84 -8.64
CA GLN A 121 8.98 -5.59 -7.88
C GLN A 121 7.60 -5.31 -7.26
N GLN A 122 6.53 -5.47 -8.04
CA GLN A 122 5.15 -5.30 -7.58
C GLN A 122 4.83 -6.26 -6.43
N LEU A 123 5.18 -7.55 -6.58
CA LEU A 123 4.95 -8.55 -5.53
C LEU A 123 5.77 -8.26 -4.26
N ILE A 124 7.03 -7.85 -4.39
CA ILE A 124 7.86 -7.52 -3.22
C ILE A 124 7.27 -6.32 -2.46
N VAL A 125 6.76 -5.32 -3.19
CA VAL A 125 6.05 -4.18 -2.61
C VAL A 125 4.79 -4.65 -1.87
N GLU A 126 3.88 -5.34 -2.55
CA GLU A 126 2.57 -5.70 -2.00
C GLU A 126 2.68 -6.66 -0.81
N VAL A 127 3.52 -7.70 -0.96
CA VAL A 127 3.78 -8.67 0.11
C VAL A 127 4.54 -8.01 1.27
N GLY A 128 5.52 -7.17 0.97
CA GLY A 128 6.31 -6.44 1.97
C GLY A 128 5.44 -5.53 2.83
N VAL A 129 4.53 -4.76 2.22
CA VAL A 129 3.55 -3.93 2.93
C VAL A 129 2.66 -4.78 3.83
N ASN A 130 2.14 -5.88 3.32
CA ASN A 130 1.27 -6.76 4.09
C ASN A 130 2.00 -7.36 5.32
N ILE A 131 3.29 -7.69 5.19
CA ILE A 131 4.13 -8.10 6.33
C ILE A 131 4.31 -6.94 7.32
N VAL A 132 4.63 -5.73 6.83
CA VAL A 132 4.79 -4.54 7.69
C VAL A 132 3.50 -4.25 8.45
N TYR A 133 2.34 -4.37 7.82
CA TYR A 133 1.05 -4.16 8.48
C TYR A 133 0.72 -5.22 9.53
N MET A 134 1.10 -6.48 9.33
CA MET A 134 1.01 -7.51 10.37
C MET A 134 1.82 -7.14 11.61
N VAL A 135 3.06 -6.66 11.43
CA VAL A 135 3.92 -6.19 12.53
C VAL A 135 3.34 -4.93 13.17
N THR A 136 2.87 -3.98 12.37
CA THR A 136 2.30 -2.71 12.84
C THR A 136 1.04 -2.94 13.67
N GLY A 137 0.10 -3.73 13.16
CA GLY A 137 -1.13 -4.09 13.86
C GLY A 137 -0.84 -4.84 15.17
N GLY A 138 0.09 -5.80 15.15
CA GLY A 138 0.53 -6.50 16.36
C GLY A 138 1.18 -5.58 17.39
N LYS A 139 2.08 -4.68 16.97
CA LYS A 139 2.71 -3.69 17.87
C LYS A 139 1.68 -2.73 18.45
N SER A 140 0.73 -2.26 17.66
CA SER A 140 -0.34 -1.37 18.12
C SER A 140 -1.30 -2.05 19.09
N LEU A 141 -1.70 -3.30 18.84
CA LEU A 141 -2.49 -4.09 19.80
C LEU A 141 -1.73 -4.31 21.10
N LYS A 142 -0.43 -4.63 21.04
CA LYS A 142 0.41 -4.75 22.24
C LYS A 142 0.47 -3.43 23.01
N LYS A 143 0.73 -2.31 22.33
CA LYS A 143 0.80 -0.98 22.96
C LYS A 143 -0.55 -0.62 23.61
N PHE A 144 -1.68 -0.91 22.95
CA PHE A 144 -3.01 -0.75 23.54
C PHE A 144 -3.15 -1.57 24.83
N HIS A 145 -2.82 -2.86 24.77
CA HIS A 145 -2.87 -3.75 25.94
C HIS A 145 -2.02 -3.21 27.08
N ASP A 146 -0.75 -2.87 26.83
CA ASP A 146 0.18 -2.42 27.86
C ASP A 146 -0.29 -1.12 28.52
N VAL A 147 -0.84 -0.19 27.74
CA VAL A 147 -1.34 1.11 28.23
C VAL A 147 -2.61 0.96 29.08
N ILE A 148 -3.55 0.11 28.67
CA ILE A 148 -4.81 -0.13 29.41
C ILE A 148 -4.56 -0.96 30.67
N CYS A 149 -3.68 -1.95 30.58
CA CYS A 149 -3.35 -2.82 31.69
C CYS A 149 -2.54 -2.13 32.78
N ASP A 150 -1.73 -1.12 32.42
CA ASP A 150 -0.96 -0.29 33.36
C ASP A 150 -0.19 -1.12 34.41
N GLY A 151 0.50 -2.17 33.95
CA GLY A 151 1.28 -3.09 34.80
C GLY A 151 0.47 -4.14 35.59
N LYS A 152 -0.85 -4.20 35.43
CA LYS A 152 -1.74 -5.15 36.14
C LYS A 152 -1.98 -6.46 35.40
N CYS A 153 -1.72 -6.49 34.09
CA CYS A 153 -1.91 -7.69 33.27
C CYS A 153 -0.61 -8.46 33.09
N LYS A 154 -0.75 -9.73 32.66
CA LYS A 154 0.39 -10.57 32.27
C LYS A 154 1.08 -9.98 31.04
N ASP A 155 2.41 -10.01 31.02
CA ASP A 155 3.17 -9.68 29.82
C ASP A 155 2.97 -10.75 28.73
N ILE A 156 2.55 -10.32 27.55
CA ILE A 156 2.24 -11.16 26.41
C ILE A 156 3.21 -10.80 25.28
N LYS A 157 3.85 -11.83 24.71
CA LYS A 157 4.81 -11.66 23.60
C LYS A 157 4.12 -11.06 22.38
N LEU A 158 4.83 -10.19 21.65
CA LEU A 158 4.38 -9.54 20.41
C LEU A 158 3.82 -10.55 19.39
N THR A 159 4.42 -11.74 19.28
CA THR A 159 3.97 -12.83 18.41
C THR A 159 2.48 -13.14 18.56
N TYR A 160 1.94 -13.16 19.78
CA TYR A 160 0.52 -13.42 20.01
C TYR A 160 -0.36 -12.29 19.50
N PHE A 161 0.07 -11.04 19.65
CA PHE A 161 -0.67 -9.90 19.11
C PHE A 161 -0.65 -9.86 17.58
N ILE A 162 0.46 -10.27 16.95
CA ILE A 162 0.52 -10.44 15.49
C ILE A 162 -0.46 -11.54 15.05
N MET A 163 -0.55 -12.67 15.76
CA MET A 163 -1.52 -13.73 15.45
C MET A 163 -2.98 -13.27 15.65
N ILE A 164 -3.28 -12.52 16.72
CA ILE A 164 -4.60 -11.93 16.96
C ILE A 164 -4.97 -10.99 15.82
N PHE A 165 -4.04 -10.11 15.41
CA PHE A 165 -4.25 -9.21 14.27
C PHE A 165 -4.48 -9.99 12.96
N ALA A 166 -3.64 -10.99 12.68
CA ALA A 166 -3.74 -11.84 11.50
C ALA A 166 -5.05 -12.62 11.42
N SER A 167 -5.65 -13.00 12.55
CA SER A 167 -6.93 -13.73 12.60
C SER A 167 -8.05 -13.02 11.83
N VAL A 168 -8.08 -11.69 11.87
CA VAL A 168 -9.06 -10.86 11.16
C VAL A 168 -8.88 -11.00 9.63
N HIS A 169 -7.64 -11.11 9.17
CA HIS A 169 -7.31 -11.21 7.75
C HIS A 169 -7.71 -12.55 7.14
N PHE A 170 -7.73 -13.65 7.91
CA PHE A 170 -8.25 -14.93 7.41
C PHE A 170 -9.72 -14.85 6.99
N VAL A 171 -10.50 -13.98 7.64
CA VAL A 171 -11.91 -13.73 7.29
C VAL A 171 -12.04 -12.67 6.19
N LEU A 172 -11.43 -11.49 6.38
CA LEU A 172 -11.62 -10.37 5.44
C LEU A 172 -10.99 -10.61 4.07
N SER A 173 -9.91 -11.40 3.99
CA SER A 173 -9.29 -11.75 2.70
C SER A 173 -10.22 -12.52 1.78
N GLN A 174 -11.31 -13.11 2.29
CA GLN A 174 -12.27 -13.85 1.48
C GLN A 174 -13.25 -12.94 0.70
N LEU A 175 -13.23 -11.62 0.95
CA LEU A 175 -14.03 -10.65 0.22
C LEU A 175 -13.58 -10.60 -1.26
N PRO A 176 -14.49 -10.65 -2.24
CA PRO A 176 -14.13 -11.01 -3.61
C PRO A 176 -13.33 -9.94 -4.36
N ASN A 177 -13.58 -8.65 -4.12
CA ASN A 177 -13.00 -7.53 -4.87
C ASN A 177 -12.99 -6.20 -4.09
N PHE A 178 -12.41 -5.16 -4.70
CA PHE A 178 -12.30 -3.80 -4.14
C PHE A 178 -13.64 -3.19 -3.72
N ASN A 179 -14.72 -3.42 -4.48
CA ASN A 179 -16.03 -2.88 -4.13
C ASN A 179 -16.59 -3.49 -2.84
N SER A 180 -16.32 -4.78 -2.60
CA SER A 180 -16.72 -5.46 -1.35
C SER A 180 -15.96 -4.96 -0.11
N ILE A 181 -14.74 -4.45 -0.28
CA ILE A 181 -13.93 -3.86 0.81
C ILE A 181 -14.09 -2.34 0.93
N SER A 182 -14.95 -1.70 0.13
CA SER A 182 -15.11 -0.23 0.11
C SER A 182 -15.45 0.37 1.48
N GLY A 183 -16.34 -0.27 2.24
CA GLY A 183 -16.66 0.15 3.62
C GLY A 183 -15.48 0.03 4.58
N VAL A 184 -14.71 -1.07 4.47
CA VAL A 184 -13.49 -1.29 5.26
C VAL A 184 -12.42 -0.24 4.91
N SER A 185 -12.25 0.06 3.63
CA SER A 185 -11.30 1.08 3.17
C SER A 185 -11.72 2.49 3.58
N LEU A 186 -13.02 2.83 3.52
CA LEU A 186 -13.49 4.12 4.02
C LEU A 186 -13.21 4.29 5.52
N ALA A 187 -13.52 3.26 6.32
CA ALA A 187 -13.19 3.27 7.74
C ALA A 187 -11.68 3.44 7.95
N ALA A 188 -10.85 2.72 7.19
CA ALA A 188 -9.41 2.83 7.28
C ALA A 188 -8.90 4.24 6.92
N ALA A 189 -9.43 4.90 5.89
CA ALA A 189 -9.07 6.27 5.52
C ALA A 189 -9.43 7.28 6.63
N VAL A 190 -10.59 7.14 7.27
CA VAL A 190 -10.99 8.01 8.39
C VAL A 190 -10.07 7.77 9.59
N MET A 191 -9.75 6.51 9.88
CA MET A 191 -8.84 6.17 10.98
C MET A 191 -7.42 6.71 10.74
N SER A 192 -6.92 6.74 9.49
CA SER A 192 -5.59 7.29 9.21
C SER A 192 -5.48 8.79 9.40
N LEU A 193 -6.50 9.53 8.98
CA LEU A 193 -6.59 10.96 9.31
C LEU A 193 -6.65 11.17 10.83
N SER A 194 -7.42 10.33 11.54
CA SER A 194 -7.62 10.44 12.98
C SER A 194 -6.34 10.17 13.78
N TYR A 195 -5.67 9.03 13.57
CA TYR A 195 -4.45 8.72 14.32
C TYR A 195 -3.30 9.67 13.96
N SER A 196 -3.23 10.16 12.71
CA SER A 196 -2.23 11.17 12.31
C SER A 196 -2.48 12.48 13.05
N THR A 197 -3.75 12.90 13.14
CA THR A 197 -4.18 14.07 13.91
C THR A 197 -3.81 13.96 15.38
N ILE A 198 -4.05 12.79 15.98
CA ILE A 198 -3.66 12.53 17.36
C ILE A 198 -2.13 12.54 17.50
N ALA A 199 -1.37 11.96 16.57
CA ALA A 199 0.08 11.89 16.66
C ALA A 199 0.72 13.28 16.69
N TRP A 200 0.35 14.19 15.77
CA TRP A 200 0.90 15.55 15.79
C TRP A 200 0.27 16.39 16.91
N GLY A 201 -1.03 16.24 17.18
CA GLY A 201 -1.72 17.00 18.23
C GLY A 201 -1.21 16.70 19.64
N ALA A 202 -1.02 15.41 19.97
CA ALA A 202 -0.41 14.99 21.22
C ALA A 202 1.07 15.40 21.33
N SER A 203 1.77 15.52 20.19
CA SER A 203 3.15 16.05 20.17
C SER A 203 3.18 17.56 20.45
N VAL A 204 2.21 18.33 19.94
CA VAL A 204 2.05 19.76 20.30
C VAL A 204 1.75 19.91 21.78
N ASP A 205 0.77 19.16 22.29
CA ASP A 205 0.34 19.22 23.70
C ASP A 205 1.46 18.86 24.67
N LYS A 206 2.22 17.80 24.36
CA LYS A 206 3.40 17.41 25.14
C LYS A 206 4.51 18.46 25.08
N GLY A 207 4.58 19.21 23.98
CA GLY A 207 5.60 20.21 23.73
C GLY A 207 7.01 19.62 23.52
N LYS A 208 7.98 20.53 23.46
CA LYS A 208 9.40 20.20 23.28
C LYS A 208 9.94 19.49 24.52
N LEU A 209 10.55 18.32 24.37
CA LEU A 209 11.28 17.67 25.47
C LEU A 209 12.39 18.60 25.99
N GLN A 210 12.58 18.64 27.33
CA GLN A 210 13.54 19.54 27.98
C GLN A 210 14.97 19.42 27.42
N ASP A 211 15.41 18.19 27.10
CA ASP A 211 16.72 17.89 26.51
C ASP A 211 16.59 17.32 25.09
N VAL A 212 15.75 17.93 24.25
CA VAL A 212 15.68 17.51 22.85
C VAL A 212 16.95 17.90 22.10
N ASP A 213 17.48 16.95 21.35
CA ASP A 213 18.65 17.11 20.51
C ASP A 213 18.25 16.86 19.04
N TYR A 214 18.71 17.74 18.15
CA TYR A 214 18.46 17.65 16.70
C TYR A 214 19.71 17.26 15.91
N HIS A 215 20.79 16.88 16.58
CA HIS A 215 21.90 16.20 15.94
C HIS A 215 21.46 14.83 15.43
N LEU A 216 22.11 14.37 14.36
CA LEU A 216 21.88 13.04 13.80
C LEU A 216 22.10 11.98 14.88
N ARG A 217 21.25 10.95 14.89
CA ARG A 217 21.26 9.89 15.90
C ARG A 217 22.59 9.17 15.98
N ALA A 218 23.17 8.83 14.83
CA ALA A 218 24.47 8.17 14.77
C ALA A 218 25.61 9.16 14.98
N THR A 219 26.54 8.81 15.87
CA THR A 219 27.77 9.60 16.10
C THR A 219 28.87 9.23 15.11
N THR A 220 28.90 7.98 14.62
CA THR A 220 29.90 7.47 13.69
C THR A 220 29.55 7.80 12.24
N THR A 221 30.57 8.01 11.39
CA THR A 221 30.36 8.27 9.95
C THR A 221 29.58 7.14 9.25
N PRO A 222 29.91 5.85 9.44
CA PRO A 222 29.14 4.78 8.82
C PRO A 222 27.67 4.77 9.30
N GLY A 223 27.43 4.99 10.59
CA GLY A 223 26.07 5.05 11.13
C GLY A 223 25.25 6.18 10.53
N LYS A 224 25.84 7.37 10.34
CA LYS A 224 25.17 8.51 9.68
C LYS A 224 24.81 8.19 8.24
N VAL A 225 25.69 7.52 7.50
CA VAL A 225 25.44 7.13 6.11
C VAL A 225 24.31 6.11 6.02
N PHE A 226 24.37 5.03 6.82
CA PHE A 226 23.31 4.02 6.82
C PHE A 226 21.98 4.56 7.34
N GLY A 227 21.99 5.44 8.35
CA GLY A 227 20.80 6.12 8.85
C GLY A 227 20.16 7.00 7.77
N PHE A 228 20.96 7.78 7.04
CA PHE A 228 20.48 8.61 5.93
C PHE A 228 19.79 7.76 4.85
N PHE A 229 20.42 6.67 4.39
CA PHE A 229 19.81 5.79 3.39
C PHE A 229 18.58 5.05 3.91
N GLY A 230 18.59 4.61 5.18
CA GLY A 230 17.43 4.01 5.83
C GLY A 230 16.24 4.97 5.84
N ALA A 231 16.48 6.23 6.18
CA ALA A 231 15.45 7.26 6.22
C ALA A 231 14.91 7.65 4.83
N LEU A 232 15.75 7.62 3.78
CA LEU A 232 15.24 7.72 2.41
C LEU A 232 14.29 6.56 2.08
N GLY A 233 14.61 5.36 2.55
CA GLY A 233 13.74 4.19 2.48
C GLY A 233 12.42 4.42 3.22
N ASP A 234 12.46 4.91 4.47
CA ASP A 234 11.27 5.21 5.26
C ASP A 234 10.36 6.23 4.57
N VAL A 235 10.92 7.29 4.00
CA VAL A 235 10.14 8.29 3.25
C VAL A 235 9.57 7.67 1.97
N ALA A 236 10.35 6.89 1.22
CA ALA A 236 9.86 6.19 0.04
C ALA A 236 8.71 5.23 0.36
N PHE A 237 8.80 4.50 1.47
CA PHE A 237 7.73 3.64 1.97
C PHE A 237 6.49 4.45 2.36
N ALA A 238 6.65 5.63 2.98
CA ALA A 238 5.52 6.47 3.35
C ALA A 238 4.73 6.95 2.13
N TYR A 239 5.39 7.24 1.00
CA TYR A 239 4.73 7.65 -0.24
C TYR A 239 4.34 6.49 -1.17
N ALA A 240 4.28 5.27 -0.63
CA ALA A 240 3.77 4.08 -1.30
C ALA A 240 2.33 4.26 -1.84
N GLY A 241 1.99 3.58 -2.94
CA GLY A 241 0.62 3.52 -3.47
C GLY A 241 0.53 3.39 -4.99
N HIS A 242 1.60 3.69 -5.72
CA HIS A 242 1.64 3.63 -7.19
C HIS A 242 1.36 2.23 -7.74
N ASN A 243 1.78 1.19 -7.02
CA ASN A 243 1.63 -0.20 -7.46
C ASN A 243 0.20 -0.75 -7.35
N VAL A 244 -0.74 0.00 -6.78
CA VAL A 244 -2.17 -0.37 -6.72
C VAL A 244 -3.08 0.63 -7.45
N VAL A 245 -2.51 1.71 -7.99
CA VAL A 245 -3.29 2.83 -8.54
C VAL A 245 -4.07 2.42 -9.79
N LEU A 246 -3.47 1.56 -10.63
CA LEU A 246 -4.10 1.10 -11.86
C LEU A 246 -5.24 0.13 -11.56
N GLU A 247 -5.04 -0.75 -10.59
CA GLU A 247 -6.04 -1.69 -10.10
C GLU A 247 -7.22 -0.96 -9.44
N ILE A 248 -6.98 0.14 -8.71
CA ILE A 248 -8.04 1.01 -8.19
C ILE A 248 -8.79 1.69 -9.35
N GLN A 249 -8.08 2.23 -10.33
CA GLN A 249 -8.70 2.90 -11.49
C GLN A 249 -9.51 1.94 -12.37
N ALA A 250 -9.09 0.67 -12.47
CA ALA A 250 -9.81 -0.37 -13.19
C ALA A 250 -11.25 -0.56 -12.71
N THR A 251 -11.51 -0.32 -11.41
CA THR A 251 -12.85 -0.40 -10.79
C THR A 251 -13.79 0.73 -11.20
N ILE A 252 -13.27 1.82 -11.75
CA ILE A 252 -14.06 2.95 -12.23
C ILE A 252 -14.61 2.63 -13.63
N PRO A 253 -15.92 2.86 -13.88
CA PRO A 253 -16.49 2.73 -15.21
C PRO A 253 -15.79 3.67 -16.20
N SER A 254 -15.53 3.17 -17.41
CA SER A 254 -14.89 3.94 -18.48
C SER A 254 -15.62 3.73 -19.79
N THR A 255 -15.76 4.81 -20.56
CA THR A 255 -16.30 4.85 -21.93
C THR A 255 -15.44 5.79 -22.76
N PRO A 256 -15.39 5.67 -24.10
CA PRO A 256 -14.64 6.59 -24.95
C PRO A 256 -14.94 8.07 -24.68
N GLU A 257 -16.19 8.41 -24.36
CA GLU A 257 -16.65 9.77 -24.07
C GLU A 257 -16.37 10.21 -22.62
N LYS A 258 -16.30 9.25 -21.69
CA LYS A 258 -16.06 9.48 -20.25
C LYS A 258 -14.96 8.54 -19.75
N PRO A 259 -13.68 8.88 -19.99
CA PRO A 259 -12.55 8.06 -19.57
C PRO A 259 -12.40 8.06 -18.04
N SER A 260 -11.89 6.95 -17.49
CA SER A 260 -11.74 6.75 -16.04
C SER A 260 -10.70 7.70 -15.42
N LYS A 261 -9.77 8.23 -16.23
CA LYS A 261 -8.70 9.11 -15.76
C LYS A 261 -9.18 10.40 -15.08
N LYS A 262 -10.28 10.99 -15.54
CA LYS A 262 -10.84 12.23 -14.95
C LYS A 262 -11.34 12.01 -13.51
N PRO A 263 -12.28 11.08 -13.24
CA PRO A 263 -12.71 10.79 -11.88
C PRO A 263 -11.58 10.22 -11.02
N MET A 264 -10.68 9.41 -11.59
CA MET A 264 -9.52 8.90 -10.87
C MET A 264 -8.61 10.04 -10.38
N TRP A 265 -8.23 10.96 -11.27
CA TRP A 265 -7.37 12.09 -10.95
C TRP A 265 -7.97 13.00 -9.87
N LYS A 266 -9.30 13.22 -9.92
CA LYS A 266 -10.00 13.94 -8.85
C LYS A 266 -9.82 13.26 -7.48
N GLY A 267 -9.94 11.93 -7.43
CA GLY A 267 -9.71 11.16 -6.21
C GLY A 267 -8.27 11.22 -5.72
N VAL A 268 -7.30 11.16 -6.65
CA VAL A 268 -5.86 11.29 -6.37
C VAL A 268 -5.52 12.64 -5.75
N ILE A 269 -6.03 13.74 -6.32
CA ILE A 269 -5.79 15.09 -5.77
C ILE A 269 -6.30 15.20 -4.33
N VAL A 270 -7.51 14.70 -4.05
CA VAL A 270 -8.05 14.67 -2.69
C VAL A 270 -7.16 13.83 -1.77
N ALA A 271 -6.71 12.66 -2.23
CA ALA A 271 -5.83 11.80 -1.45
C ALA A 271 -4.49 12.47 -1.12
N TYR A 272 -3.86 13.16 -2.08
CA TYR A 272 -2.59 13.85 -1.87
C TYR A 272 -2.69 15.07 -0.95
N ILE A 273 -3.84 15.76 -0.94
CA ILE A 273 -4.13 16.80 0.06
C ILE A 273 -4.19 16.17 1.45
N VAL A 274 -4.90 15.05 1.62
CA VAL A 274 -4.97 14.32 2.90
C VAL A 274 -3.60 13.81 3.33
N VAL A 275 -2.82 13.24 2.41
CA VAL A 275 -1.43 12.83 2.65
C VAL A 275 -0.61 14.01 3.17
N ALA A 276 -0.67 15.18 2.53
CA ALA A 276 0.06 16.35 3.00
C ALA A 276 -0.35 16.78 4.42
N LEU A 277 -1.66 16.80 4.71
CA LEU A 277 -2.22 17.13 6.02
C LEU A 277 -1.85 16.12 7.11
N CYS A 278 -1.59 14.87 6.76
CA CYS A 278 -1.12 13.87 7.72
C CYS A 278 0.41 13.92 7.86
N TYR A 279 1.15 13.96 6.75
CA TYR A 279 2.58 13.64 6.73
C TYR A 279 3.43 14.80 7.23
N PHE A 280 3.19 16.01 6.71
CA PHE A 280 3.99 17.17 7.09
C PHE A 280 3.83 17.51 8.57
N PRO A 281 2.61 17.60 9.14
CA PRO A 281 2.46 17.86 10.56
C PRO A 281 3.07 16.76 11.43
N VAL A 282 2.83 15.48 11.12
CA VAL A 282 3.40 14.37 11.91
C VAL A 282 4.92 14.42 11.87
N ALA A 283 5.53 14.53 10.68
CA ALA A 283 6.98 14.56 10.52
C ALA A 283 7.62 15.77 11.22
N LEU A 284 7.12 16.98 10.94
CA LEU A 284 7.73 18.23 11.41
C LEU A 284 7.49 18.45 12.90
N ILE A 285 6.25 18.28 13.38
CA ILE A 285 5.92 18.49 14.80
C ILE A 285 6.45 17.34 15.64
N GLY A 286 6.35 16.10 15.17
CA GLY A 286 6.90 14.94 15.85
C GLY A 286 8.41 15.05 16.03
N TYR A 287 9.14 15.42 14.97
CA TYR A 287 10.57 15.66 15.07
C TYR A 287 10.89 16.88 15.93
N TRP A 288 10.13 17.98 15.83
CA TRP A 288 10.29 19.13 16.72
C TRP A 288 10.12 18.76 18.20
N ALA A 289 9.12 17.95 18.56
CA ALA A 289 8.85 17.58 19.94
C ALA A 289 9.92 16.64 20.53
N PHE A 290 10.40 15.66 19.73
CA PHE A 290 11.20 14.53 20.21
C PHE A 290 12.64 14.47 19.71
N GLY A 291 12.98 15.17 18.63
CA GLY A 291 14.32 15.21 18.05
C GLY A 291 14.87 13.80 17.76
N ASN A 292 16.12 13.57 18.12
CA ASN A 292 16.81 12.29 17.96
C ASN A 292 16.42 11.20 18.98
N LYS A 293 15.41 11.45 19.84
CA LYS A 293 14.87 10.49 20.80
C LYS A 293 13.56 9.84 20.34
N VAL A 294 13.03 10.23 19.18
CA VAL A 294 11.82 9.61 18.63
C VAL A 294 12.08 8.14 18.27
N ASP A 295 11.12 7.27 18.54
CA ASP A 295 11.19 5.85 18.14
C ASP A 295 10.79 5.70 16.66
N ASP A 296 11.04 4.51 16.09
CA ASP A 296 10.68 4.17 14.71
C ASP A 296 9.18 4.34 14.42
N ASN A 297 8.34 4.34 15.45
CA ASN A 297 6.92 4.67 15.40
C ASN A 297 6.58 5.69 16.49
N ILE A 298 6.17 6.89 16.09
CA ILE A 298 5.86 8.00 17.01
C ILE A 298 4.81 7.67 18.07
N LEU A 299 3.86 6.77 17.79
CA LEU A 299 2.84 6.35 18.78
C LEU A 299 3.43 5.48 19.89
N ILE A 300 4.62 4.92 19.71
CA ILE A 300 5.37 4.22 20.75
C ILE A 300 6.05 5.23 21.68
N THR A 301 6.59 6.32 21.13
CA THR A 301 7.24 7.43 21.87
C THR A 301 6.27 8.19 22.76
N LEU A 302 5.00 8.29 22.35
CA LEU A 302 3.95 8.92 23.13
C LEU A 302 3.47 8.00 24.27
N ASN A 303 3.36 8.54 25.48
CA ASN A 303 2.97 7.78 26.68
C ASN A 303 1.82 8.42 27.48
N ASN A 304 1.52 9.71 27.26
CA ASN A 304 0.46 10.44 27.96
C ASN A 304 -0.30 11.36 27.00
N PRO A 305 -1.61 11.59 27.21
CA PRO A 305 -2.47 10.86 28.15
C PRO A 305 -2.78 9.42 27.67
N LYS A 306 -2.75 8.44 28.58
CA LYS A 306 -2.83 7.00 28.26
C LYS A 306 -4.03 6.63 27.36
N TRP A 307 -5.23 7.14 27.68
CA TRP A 307 -6.44 6.83 26.92
C TRP A 307 -6.35 7.25 25.45
N LEU A 308 -5.71 8.39 25.17
CA LEU A 308 -5.55 8.93 23.82
C LEU A 308 -4.57 8.09 23.01
N ILE A 309 -3.49 7.61 23.64
CA ILE A 309 -2.51 6.72 23.01
C ILE A 309 -3.12 5.33 22.74
N ALA A 310 -3.92 4.82 23.68
CA ALA A 310 -4.67 3.59 23.48
C ALA A 310 -5.64 3.72 22.28
N LEU A 311 -6.39 4.82 22.22
CA LEU A 311 -7.30 5.11 21.11
C LEU A 311 -6.56 5.19 19.77
N ALA A 312 -5.46 5.95 19.70
CA ALA A 312 -4.67 6.08 18.48
C ALA A 312 -4.15 4.72 17.98
N ASN A 313 -3.68 3.86 18.88
CA ASN A 313 -3.21 2.52 18.50
C ASN A 313 -4.36 1.64 17.97
N MET A 314 -5.57 1.73 18.52
CA MET A 314 -6.73 1.02 17.97
C MET A 314 -7.17 1.58 16.61
N MET A 315 -7.05 2.90 16.39
CA MET A 315 -7.26 3.50 15.08
C MET A 315 -6.23 2.98 14.06
N VAL A 316 -4.95 2.85 14.45
CA VAL A 316 -3.93 2.22 13.59
C VAL A 316 -4.34 0.80 13.22
N VAL A 317 -4.77 -0.01 14.19
CA VAL A 317 -5.23 -1.39 13.95
C VAL A 317 -6.35 -1.44 12.91
N ILE A 318 -7.39 -0.61 13.06
CA ILE A 318 -8.51 -0.56 12.10
C ILE A 318 -8.03 -0.11 10.72
N HIS A 319 -7.14 0.90 10.66
CA HIS A 319 -6.58 1.38 9.42
C HIS A 319 -5.78 0.29 8.69
N VAL A 320 -4.82 -0.34 9.37
CA VAL A 320 -3.94 -1.34 8.74
C VAL A 320 -4.73 -2.60 8.36
N ILE A 321 -5.87 -2.89 9.00
CA ILE A 321 -6.79 -3.94 8.54
C ILE A 321 -7.27 -3.66 7.11
N GLY A 322 -7.77 -2.45 6.86
CA GLY A 322 -8.27 -2.06 5.54
C GLY A 322 -7.15 -1.91 4.52
N SER A 323 -6.02 -1.32 4.91
CA SER A 323 -4.88 -1.14 4.00
C SER A 323 -4.27 -2.48 3.56
N TYR A 324 -4.16 -3.46 4.46
CA TYR A 324 -3.76 -4.83 4.06
C TYR A 324 -4.68 -5.39 2.96
N GLN A 325 -6.00 -5.19 3.05
CA GLN A 325 -6.90 -5.69 2.01
C GLN A 325 -6.63 -5.03 0.65
N ILE A 326 -6.34 -3.72 0.63
CA ILE A 326 -6.03 -3.00 -0.61
C ILE A 326 -4.79 -3.58 -1.29
N TYR A 327 -3.71 -3.83 -0.54
CA TYR A 327 -2.48 -4.39 -1.09
C TYR A 327 -2.54 -5.90 -1.36
N ALA A 328 -3.41 -6.65 -0.67
CA ALA A 328 -3.58 -8.07 -0.92
C ALA A 328 -4.38 -8.38 -2.20
N MET A 329 -5.29 -7.48 -2.62
CA MET A 329 -6.18 -7.72 -3.78
C MET A 329 -5.42 -7.97 -5.10
N PRO A 330 -4.40 -7.17 -5.49
CA PRO A 330 -3.63 -7.45 -6.69
C PRO A 330 -2.84 -8.77 -6.61
N VAL A 331 -2.28 -9.08 -5.43
CA VAL A 331 -1.60 -10.38 -5.21
C VAL A 331 -2.58 -11.55 -5.38
N PHE A 332 -3.79 -11.44 -4.82
CA PHE A 332 -4.84 -12.44 -5.00
C PHE A 332 -5.20 -12.59 -6.47
N ASP A 333 -5.35 -11.48 -7.19
CA ASP A 333 -5.64 -11.50 -8.62
C ASP A 333 -4.54 -12.21 -9.41
N MET A 334 -3.26 -11.94 -9.11
CA MET A 334 -2.12 -12.59 -9.77
C MET A 334 -2.06 -14.10 -9.48
N ILE A 335 -2.20 -14.49 -8.21
CA ILE A 335 -2.20 -15.91 -7.80
C ILE A 335 -3.38 -16.64 -8.46
N GLU A 336 -4.60 -16.10 -8.34
CA GLU A 336 -5.81 -16.69 -8.90
C GLU A 336 -5.74 -16.77 -10.44
N THR A 337 -5.18 -15.75 -11.11
CA THR A 337 -4.94 -15.75 -12.55
C THR A 337 -4.03 -16.92 -12.95
N VAL A 338 -2.91 -17.13 -12.24
CA VAL A 338 -1.99 -18.24 -12.54
C VAL A 338 -2.66 -19.60 -12.29
N LEU A 339 -3.34 -19.76 -11.15
CA LEU A 339 -4.00 -21.01 -10.79
C LEU A 339 -5.08 -21.39 -11.82
N VAL A 340 -5.88 -20.42 -12.29
CA VAL A 340 -6.99 -20.69 -13.23
C VAL A 340 -6.52 -20.73 -14.68
N LYS A 341 -5.77 -19.72 -15.16
CA LYS A 341 -5.40 -19.60 -16.58
C LYS A 341 -4.21 -20.48 -16.98
N LYS A 342 -3.24 -20.71 -16.06
CA LYS A 342 -2.04 -21.53 -16.37
C LYS A 342 -2.11 -22.95 -15.83
N LEU A 343 -2.59 -23.14 -14.60
CA LEU A 343 -2.65 -24.47 -13.98
C LEU A 343 -3.99 -25.19 -14.18
N GLY A 344 -4.99 -24.50 -14.75
CA GLY A 344 -6.26 -25.11 -15.14
C GLY A 344 -7.20 -25.44 -13.98
N PHE A 345 -6.97 -24.90 -12.78
CA PHE A 345 -7.89 -25.11 -11.66
C PHE A 345 -9.24 -24.42 -11.89
N PRO A 346 -10.36 -25.02 -11.44
CA PRO A 346 -11.67 -24.41 -11.60
C PRO A 346 -11.80 -23.14 -10.72
N PRO A 347 -12.30 -22.02 -11.26
CA PRO A 347 -12.60 -20.85 -10.46
C PRO A 347 -13.74 -21.17 -9.48
N GLY A 348 -13.64 -20.71 -8.24
CA GLY A 348 -14.65 -21.00 -7.23
C GLY A 348 -14.23 -20.62 -5.82
N LEU A 349 -15.15 -20.81 -4.87
CA LEU A 349 -14.94 -20.48 -3.47
C LEU A 349 -13.77 -21.27 -2.86
N THR A 350 -13.66 -22.56 -3.15
CA THR A 350 -12.60 -23.43 -2.64
C THR A 350 -11.21 -22.91 -3.03
N LEU A 351 -11.04 -22.49 -4.28
CA LEU A 351 -9.76 -21.96 -4.77
C LEU A 351 -9.39 -20.69 -4.01
N ARG A 352 -10.33 -19.74 -3.85
CA ARG A 352 -10.11 -18.50 -3.09
C ARG A 352 -9.80 -18.77 -1.63
N LEU A 353 -10.58 -19.64 -0.98
CA LEU A 353 -10.38 -20.00 0.42
C LEU A 353 -8.96 -20.54 0.64
N ILE A 354 -8.50 -21.47 -0.21
CA ILE A 354 -7.17 -22.06 -0.07
C ILE A 354 -6.08 -21.03 -0.40
N SER A 355 -6.12 -20.41 -1.58
CA SER A 355 -5.05 -19.53 -2.06
C SER A 355 -4.84 -18.33 -1.13
N ARG A 356 -5.92 -17.68 -0.70
CA ARG A 356 -5.87 -16.49 0.15
C ARG A 356 -5.52 -16.82 1.59
N THR A 357 -6.01 -17.94 2.13
CA THR A 357 -5.62 -18.42 3.47
C THR A 357 -4.13 -18.74 3.52
N VAL A 358 -3.59 -19.43 2.51
CA VAL A 358 -2.15 -19.72 2.42
C VAL A 358 -1.35 -18.42 2.36
N TYR A 359 -1.79 -17.45 1.56
CA TYR A 359 -1.15 -16.14 1.49
C TYR A 359 -1.11 -15.41 2.86
N VAL A 360 -2.25 -15.32 3.55
CA VAL A 360 -2.34 -14.69 4.86
C VAL A 360 -1.44 -15.41 5.88
N ALA A 361 -1.44 -16.75 5.87
CA ALA A 361 -0.58 -17.56 6.73
C ALA A 361 0.92 -17.31 6.47
N LEU A 362 1.33 -17.18 5.22
CA LEU A 362 2.72 -16.88 4.84
C LEU A 362 3.15 -15.49 5.32
N THR A 363 2.33 -14.45 5.07
CA THR A 363 2.66 -13.09 5.54
C THR A 363 2.70 -13.00 7.07
N MET A 364 1.80 -13.69 7.77
CA MET A 364 1.82 -13.82 9.23
C MET A 364 3.10 -14.52 9.73
N PHE A 365 3.48 -15.64 9.11
CA PHE A 365 4.69 -16.38 9.50
C PHE A 365 5.94 -15.52 9.38
N ILE A 366 6.10 -14.78 8.27
CA ILE A 366 7.24 -13.89 8.06
C ILE A 366 7.22 -12.74 9.09
N ALA A 367 6.05 -12.13 9.33
CA ALA A 367 5.90 -11.05 10.30
C ALA A 367 6.26 -11.47 11.74
N ILE A 368 5.92 -12.69 12.12
CA ILE A 368 6.31 -13.27 13.42
C ILE A 368 7.82 -13.50 13.51
N THR A 369 8.45 -13.91 12.40
CA THR A 369 9.87 -14.25 12.36
C THR A 369 10.76 -12.99 12.35
N PHE A 370 10.33 -11.92 11.68
CA PHE A 370 11.11 -10.68 11.52
C PHE A 370 10.32 -9.42 11.92
N PRO A 371 9.98 -9.20 13.21
CA PRO A 371 9.10 -8.10 13.64
C PRO A 371 9.78 -6.72 13.78
N PHE A 372 10.75 -6.40 12.91
CA PHE A 372 11.54 -5.18 12.96
C PHE A 372 10.93 -4.04 12.13
N PHE A 373 10.01 -3.27 12.70
CA PHE A 373 9.28 -2.20 12.00
C PHE A 373 10.18 -1.26 11.19
N GLY A 374 11.07 -0.48 11.82
CA GLY A 374 11.95 0.45 11.07
C GLY A 374 12.84 -0.25 10.04
N GLY A 375 13.38 -1.43 10.37
CA GLY A 375 14.20 -2.21 9.44
C GLY A 375 13.42 -2.67 8.19
N LEU A 376 12.16 -3.08 8.36
CA LEU A 376 11.29 -3.48 7.24
C LEU A 376 10.88 -2.28 6.38
N LEU A 377 10.57 -1.13 6.99
CA LEU A 377 10.21 0.09 6.26
C LEU A 377 11.40 0.58 5.42
N GLY A 378 12.58 0.74 6.02
CA GLY A 378 13.79 1.15 5.30
C GLY A 378 14.17 0.16 4.19
N PHE A 379 14.09 -1.14 4.46
CA PHE A 379 14.41 -2.19 3.48
C PHE A 379 13.45 -2.20 2.29
N PHE A 380 12.13 -2.38 2.53
CA PHE A 380 11.16 -2.41 1.44
C PHE A 380 11.03 -1.04 0.76
N GLY A 381 11.15 0.03 1.54
CA GLY A 381 11.20 1.41 1.08
C GLY A 381 12.30 1.64 0.04
N GLY A 382 13.55 1.31 0.38
CA GLY A 382 14.69 1.48 -0.50
C GLY A 382 14.73 0.47 -1.65
N PHE A 383 14.50 -0.81 -1.36
CA PHE A 383 14.68 -1.88 -2.34
C PHE A 383 13.52 -2.02 -3.33
N ALA A 384 12.27 -1.79 -2.88
CA ALA A 384 11.08 -2.10 -3.66
C ALA A 384 10.29 -0.84 -4.04
N PHE A 385 10.04 0.05 -3.07
CA PHE A 385 9.25 1.26 -3.29
C PHE A 385 9.97 2.32 -4.09
N ALA A 386 11.25 2.56 -3.82
CA ALA A 386 11.97 3.59 -4.54
C ALA A 386 12.00 3.30 -6.06
N PRO A 387 12.34 2.08 -6.53
CA PRO A 387 12.22 1.69 -7.94
C PRO A 387 10.82 1.89 -8.52
N THR A 388 9.78 1.33 -7.88
CA THR A 388 8.41 1.34 -8.43
C THR A 388 7.81 2.75 -8.50
N THR A 389 8.05 3.55 -7.46
CA THR A 389 7.42 4.86 -7.27
C THR A 389 8.10 5.98 -8.05
N TYR A 390 9.45 5.99 -8.07
CA TYR A 390 10.21 7.10 -8.68
C TYR A 390 10.75 6.74 -10.06
N PHE A 391 11.30 5.53 -10.24
CA PHE A 391 12.09 5.21 -11.43
C PHE A 391 11.26 4.51 -12.52
N VAL A 392 10.60 3.41 -12.18
CA VAL A 392 9.82 2.59 -13.12
C VAL A 392 8.64 3.37 -13.66
N SER A 393 7.94 4.11 -12.79
CA SER A 393 6.83 4.96 -13.21
C SER A 393 7.25 6.00 -14.25
N SER A 394 8.37 6.68 -14.00
CA SER A 394 8.94 7.68 -14.90
C SER A 394 9.42 7.04 -16.21
N HIS A 395 10.09 5.89 -16.15
CA HIS A 395 10.56 5.18 -17.34
C HIS A 395 9.40 4.67 -18.19
N GLN A 396 8.39 4.03 -17.59
CA GLN A 396 7.18 3.60 -18.29
C GLN A 396 6.54 4.77 -19.01
N SER A 397 6.44 5.94 -18.35
CA SER A 397 5.93 7.16 -18.99
C SER A 397 6.79 7.62 -20.16
N ILE A 398 8.12 7.60 -20.05
CA ILE A 398 8.99 8.00 -21.16
C ILE A 398 8.75 7.08 -22.36
N TYR A 399 8.78 5.76 -22.18
CA TYR A 399 8.53 4.81 -23.28
C TYR A 399 7.09 4.91 -23.83
N ALA A 400 6.11 5.13 -22.96
CA ALA A 400 4.71 5.28 -23.33
C ALA A 400 4.45 6.51 -24.20
N PHE A 401 4.98 7.68 -23.82
CA PHE A 401 4.71 8.94 -24.51
C PHE A 401 5.63 9.17 -25.72
N HIS A 402 6.87 8.67 -25.73
CA HIS A 402 7.78 8.88 -26.86
C HIS A 402 7.46 8.03 -28.09
N PHE A 403 6.73 6.92 -27.95
CA PHE A 403 6.35 6.04 -29.07
C PHE A 403 4.96 6.34 -29.64
N HIS A 404 4.26 7.36 -29.12
CA HIS A 404 2.93 7.79 -29.60
C HIS A 404 2.86 9.25 -30.08
N LEU A 405 3.99 9.95 -30.11
CA LEU A 405 4.23 11.11 -30.98
C LEU A 405 5.00 10.64 -32.21
#